data_AF-A0A7Y5NCT3-F1
#
_entry.id   AF-A0A7Y5NCT3-F1
#
_cell.length_a   1.000
_cell.length_b   1.000
_cell.length_c   1.000
_cell.angle_alpha   90.00
_cell.angle_beta   90.00
_cell.angle_gamma   90.00
#
_symmetry.space_group_name_H-M   'P 1'
#
loop_
_entity.id
_entity.type
_entity.pdbx_description
1 polymer ?
#
loop_
_entity_poly.entity_id
_entity_poly.type
_entity_poly.pdbx_seq_one_letter_code
_entity_poly.pdbx_strand_id
1 'polypeptide(L)'
;MFHEIYTVSDFEVVAPYTLRIRFNDDSVKRIDFWPMLRGELYGPLRDLDFFNQVRLDADAGTLVWPNEADFDPATLHDWDSVGEAMIAMANSWPEPHRHNDASTTQTDLHEQNAIY
;
A
#
# COMPACT_ATOMS: atom_id res chain seq x y z
N MET A 1 9.93 -25.33 16.83
CA MET A 1 9.98 -24.98 15.40
C MET A 1 10.57 -23.59 15.33
N PHE A 2 11.60 -23.39 14.51
CA PHE A 2 12.02 -22.04 14.16
C PHE A 2 11.10 -21.62 13.01
N HIS A 3 10.34 -20.55 13.19
CA HIS A 3 9.84 -19.82 12.04
C HIS A 3 11.04 -19.04 11.51
N GLU A 4 11.41 -19.29 10.27
CA GLU A 4 12.50 -18.57 9.61
C GLU A 4 12.00 -17.13 9.40
N ILE A 5 12.61 -16.18 10.12
CA ILE A 5 12.23 -14.78 10.06
C ILE A 5 12.92 -14.20 8.84
N TYR A 6 12.19 -14.12 7.73
CA TYR A 6 12.61 -13.38 6.56
C TYR A 6 12.63 -11.89 6.87
N THR A 7 13.68 -11.20 6.43
CA THR A 7 13.77 -9.74 6.46
C THR A 7 14.25 -9.24 5.10
N VAL A 8 13.78 -8.06 4.71
CA VAL A 8 14.26 -7.39 3.49
C VAL A 8 15.65 -6.83 3.76
N SER A 9 16.59 -7.11 2.85
CA SER A 9 17.98 -6.68 2.93
C SER A 9 18.32 -5.57 1.93
N ASP A 10 17.62 -5.52 0.79
CA ASP A 10 17.79 -4.54 -0.27
C ASP A 10 16.54 -4.50 -1.18
N PHE A 11 16.31 -3.39 -1.88
CA PHE A 11 15.24 -3.30 -2.89
C PHE A 11 15.53 -2.28 -4.00
N GLU A 12 14.87 -2.46 -5.13
CA GLU A 12 15.00 -1.62 -6.33
C GLU A 12 13.63 -1.41 -7.00
N VAL A 13 13.30 -0.17 -7.38
CA VAL A 13 12.11 0.12 -8.21
C VAL A 13 12.47 -0.19 -9.67
N VAL A 14 11.91 -1.27 -10.23
CA VAL A 14 12.29 -1.80 -11.56
C VAL A 14 11.27 -1.51 -12.67
N ALA A 15 10.05 -1.12 -12.31
CA ALA A 15 9.00 -0.62 -13.20
C ALA A 15 7.92 0.09 -12.34
N PRO A 16 6.95 0.82 -12.93
CA PRO A 16 5.84 1.39 -12.16
C PRO A 16 5.16 0.35 -11.26
N TYR A 17 4.98 0.70 -9.99
CA TYR A 17 4.44 -0.16 -8.92
C TYR A 17 5.16 -1.50 -8.72
N THR A 18 6.33 -1.72 -9.34
CA THR A 18 7.04 -2.99 -9.34
C THR A 18 8.38 -2.88 -8.62
N LEU A 19 8.54 -3.63 -7.52
CA LEU A 19 9.80 -3.72 -6.79
C LEU A 19 10.50 -5.05 -7.06
N ARG A 20 11.83 -4.99 -7.14
CA ARG A 20 12.72 -6.14 -6.98
C ARG A 20 13.26 -6.10 -5.56
N ILE A 21 12.97 -7.12 -4.77
CA ILE A 21 13.22 -7.18 -3.32
C ILE A 21 14.18 -8.33 -3.05
N ARG A 22 15.24 -8.11 -2.27
CA ARG A 22 16.18 -9.14 -1.80
C ARG A 22 15.97 -9.37 -0.31
N PHE A 23 16.01 -10.63 0.10
CA PHE A 23 15.85 -11.02 1.50
C PHE A 23 17.20 -11.39 2.15
N ASN A 24 17.18 -11.67 3.45
CA ASN A 24 18.32 -12.10 4.25
C ASN A 24 18.87 -13.49 3.90
N ASP A 25 18.12 -14.31 3.17
CA ASP A 25 18.52 -15.64 2.66
C ASP A 25 19.10 -15.60 1.23
N ASP A 26 19.38 -14.39 0.71
CA ASP A 26 19.77 -14.10 -0.67
C ASP A 26 18.72 -14.40 -1.76
N SER A 27 17.49 -14.81 -1.39
CA SER A 27 16.39 -14.90 -2.34
C SER A 27 15.99 -13.52 -2.87
N VAL A 28 15.41 -13.50 -4.07
CA VAL A 28 14.96 -12.27 -4.74
C VAL A 28 13.57 -12.49 -5.32
N LYS A 29 12.64 -11.58 -5.01
CA LYS A 29 11.30 -11.53 -5.61
C LYS A 29 11.12 -10.27 -6.44
N ARG A 30 10.31 -10.38 -7.50
CA ARG A 30 9.85 -9.24 -8.30
C ARG A 30 8.34 -9.18 -8.21
N ILE A 31 7.81 -8.14 -7.59
CA ILE A 31 6.41 -8.03 -7.21
C ILE A 31 5.84 -6.76 -7.84
N ASP A 32 4.77 -6.91 -8.63
CA ASP A 32 3.89 -5.81 -9.03
C ASP A 32 2.84 -5.62 -7.93
N PHE A 33 2.89 -4.47 -7.26
CA PHE A 33 1.99 -4.14 -6.16
C PHE A 33 0.66 -3.59 -6.62
N TRP A 34 0.52 -3.14 -7.88
CA TRP A 34 -0.70 -2.47 -8.38
C TRP A 34 -2.02 -3.19 -8.01
N PRO A 35 -2.15 -4.52 -8.11
CA PRO A 35 -3.38 -5.22 -7.76
C PRO A 35 -3.77 -5.14 -6.27
N MET A 36 -2.78 -4.91 -5.38
CA MET A 36 -2.97 -4.79 -3.93
C MET A 36 -3.35 -3.37 -3.48
N LEU A 37 -3.19 -2.34 -4.31
CA LEU A 37 -3.31 -0.94 -3.90
C LEU A 37 -4.80 -0.55 -3.78
N ARG A 38 -5.44 -0.97 -2.70
CA ARG A 38 -6.88 -0.91 -2.42
C ARG A 38 -7.14 -0.57 -0.95
N GLY A 39 -8.37 -0.19 -0.62
CA GLY A 39 -8.73 0.26 0.72
C GLY A 39 -8.06 1.58 1.12
N GLU A 40 -8.20 1.95 2.39
CA GLU A 40 -7.76 3.26 2.91
C GLU A 40 -6.23 3.34 3.09
N LEU A 41 -5.59 2.24 3.51
CA LEU A 41 -4.14 2.22 3.78
C LEU A 41 -3.28 2.11 2.51
N TYR A 42 -3.60 1.18 1.61
CA TYR A 42 -2.79 0.95 0.39
C TYR A 42 -3.30 1.71 -0.83
N GLY A 43 -4.54 2.20 -0.79
CA GLY A 43 -5.14 3.00 -1.86
C GLY A 43 -4.36 4.26 -2.26
N PRO A 44 -3.83 5.08 -1.33
CA PRO A 44 -2.99 6.25 -1.63
C PRO A 44 -1.73 5.92 -2.42
N LEU A 45 -1.20 4.69 -2.31
CA LEU A 45 -0.02 4.24 -3.05
C LEU A 45 -0.27 4.10 -4.57
N ARG A 46 -1.51 4.27 -5.05
CA ARG A 46 -1.78 4.38 -6.49
C ARG A 46 -1.23 5.65 -7.12
N ASP A 47 -0.90 6.67 -6.33
CA ASP A 47 -0.05 7.75 -6.80
C ASP A 47 1.39 7.22 -6.93
N LEU A 48 1.96 7.27 -8.15
CA LEU A 48 3.27 6.70 -8.43
C LEU A 48 4.41 7.47 -7.75
N ASP A 49 4.29 8.79 -7.60
CA ASP A 49 5.29 9.61 -6.92
C ASP A 49 5.22 9.41 -5.40
N PHE A 50 4.07 9.01 -4.88
CA PHE A 50 3.93 8.53 -3.50
C PHE A 50 4.45 7.09 -3.32
N PHE A 51 4.17 6.18 -4.27
CA PHE A 51 4.70 4.82 -4.27
C PHE A 51 6.23 4.79 -4.29
N ASN A 52 6.85 5.66 -5.09
CA ASN A 52 8.31 5.76 -5.21
C ASN A 52 9.01 6.33 -3.96
N GLN A 53 8.26 6.72 -2.92
CA GLN A 53 8.79 7.10 -1.61
C GLN A 53 8.93 5.93 -0.63
N VAL A 54 8.80 4.68 -1.12
CA VAL A 54 9.15 3.46 -0.39
C VAL A 54 10.56 3.55 0.21
N ARG A 55 10.72 3.06 1.44
CA ARG A 55 12.00 2.97 2.15
C ARG A 55 12.16 1.60 2.78
N LEU A 56 13.40 1.17 2.94
CA LEU A 56 13.73 0.03 3.79
C LEU A 56 13.85 0.52 5.23
N ASP A 57 13.02 0.00 6.12
CA ASP A 57 13.24 0.06 7.55
C ASP A 57 14.19 -1.10 7.93
N ALA A 58 15.43 -0.76 8.27
CA ALA A 58 16.46 -1.74 8.60
C ALA A 58 16.34 -2.29 10.03
N ASP A 59 15.63 -1.60 10.93
CA ASP A 59 15.41 -2.05 12.31
C ASP A 59 14.22 -3.03 12.36
N ALA A 60 13.17 -2.78 11.57
CA ALA A 60 12.04 -3.70 11.38
C ALA A 60 12.28 -4.78 10.31
N GLY A 61 13.22 -4.57 9.39
CA GLY A 61 13.53 -5.49 8.29
C GLY A 61 12.46 -5.56 7.20
N THR A 62 11.75 -4.45 6.95
CA THR A 62 10.60 -4.39 6.03
C THR A 62 10.57 -3.13 5.14
N LEU A 63 9.70 -3.12 4.13
CA LEU A 63 9.47 -1.95 3.27
C LEU A 63 8.30 -1.13 3.77
N VAL A 64 8.53 0.18 3.95
CA VAL A 64 7.56 1.14 4.51
C VAL A 64 7.35 2.34 3.60
N TRP A 65 6.14 2.88 3.59
CA TRP A 65 5.76 4.11 2.87
C TRP A 65 5.49 5.28 3.85
N PRO A 66 5.43 6.54 3.37
CA PRO A 66 5.26 7.71 4.25
C PRO A 66 3.94 7.76 5.03
N ASN A 67 2.95 6.95 4.65
CA ASN A 67 1.66 6.79 5.35
C ASN A 67 1.64 5.56 6.29
N GLU A 68 2.81 5.08 6.73
CA GLU A 68 2.98 3.93 7.63
C GLU A 68 2.50 2.59 7.05
N ALA A 69 2.12 2.54 5.77
CA ALA A 69 1.80 1.30 5.07
C ALA A 69 3.07 0.45 4.90
N ASP A 70 2.95 -0.84 5.16
CA ASP A 70 4.00 -1.85 4.99
C ASP A 70 3.42 -3.16 4.42
N PHE A 71 4.30 -4.10 4.09
CA PHE A 71 3.92 -5.48 3.76
C PHE A 71 4.83 -6.43 4.53
N ASP A 72 4.23 -7.43 5.18
CA ASP A 72 4.95 -8.44 5.95
C ASP A 72 6.06 -9.14 5.11
N PRO A 73 7.32 -9.18 5.58
CA PRO A 73 8.42 -9.76 4.82
C PRO A 73 8.24 -11.23 4.44
N ALA A 74 7.57 -12.04 5.24
CA ALA A 74 7.30 -13.44 4.89
C ALA A 74 6.26 -13.55 3.77
N THR A 75 5.25 -12.68 3.76
CA THR A 75 4.28 -12.53 2.65
C THR A 75 4.98 -12.12 1.35
N LEU A 76 5.92 -11.19 1.42
CA LEU A 76 6.71 -10.77 0.26
C LEU A 76 7.68 -11.88 -0.21
N HIS A 77 8.28 -12.63 0.72
CA HIS A 77 9.13 -13.76 0.41
C HIS A 77 8.35 -14.90 -0.27
N ASP A 78 7.17 -15.26 0.25
CA ASP A 78 6.35 -16.36 -0.26
C ASP A 78 5.39 -15.92 -1.39
N TRP A 79 5.61 -14.75 -1.99
CA TRP A 79 4.67 -14.11 -2.93
C TRP A 79 4.22 -15.00 -4.09
N ASP A 80 5.09 -15.84 -4.64
CA ASP A 80 4.75 -16.78 -5.72
C ASP A 80 3.70 -17.84 -5.30
N SER A 81 3.53 -18.06 -3.99
CA SER A 81 2.56 -19.01 -3.40
C SER A 81 1.34 -18.33 -2.78
N VAL A 82 1.50 -17.13 -2.20
CA VAL A 82 0.41 -16.43 -1.47
C VAL A 82 -0.16 -15.21 -2.19
N GLY A 83 0.56 -14.65 -3.17
CA GLY A 83 0.24 -13.38 -3.83
C GLY A 83 -1.13 -13.39 -4.52
N GLU A 84 -1.49 -14.44 -5.25
CA GLU A 84 -2.81 -14.54 -5.89
C GLU A 84 -3.96 -14.50 -4.85
N ALA A 85 -3.79 -15.17 -3.71
CA ALA A 85 -4.77 -15.17 -2.63
C ALA A 85 -4.85 -13.80 -1.93
N MET A 86 -3.71 -13.14 -1.70
CA MET A 86 -3.65 -11.77 -1.17
C MET A 86 -4.37 -10.78 -2.10
N ILE A 87 -4.13 -10.86 -3.41
CA ILE A 87 -4.79 -10.02 -4.42
C ILE A 87 -6.30 -10.30 -4.45
N ALA A 88 -6.72 -11.57 -4.37
CA ALA A 88 -8.13 -11.94 -4.28
C ALA A 88 -8.82 -11.35 -3.04
N MET A 89 -8.14 -11.31 -1.89
CA MET A 89 -8.63 -10.63 -0.69
C MET A 89 -8.67 -9.11 -0.86
N ALA A 90 -7.63 -8.49 -1.42
CA ALA A 90 -7.59 -7.05 -1.66
C ALA A 90 -8.75 -6.57 -2.56
N ASN A 91 -9.17 -7.38 -3.54
CA ASN A 91 -10.34 -7.09 -4.40
C ASN A 91 -11.68 -7.01 -3.63
N SER A 92 -11.76 -7.46 -2.38
CA SER A 92 -12.93 -7.25 -1.51
C SER A 92 -12.96 -5.88 -0.82
N TRP A 93 -11.83 -5.18 -0.79
CA TRP A 93 -11.72 -3.85 -0.18
C TRP A 93 -12.26 -2.78 -1.14
N PRO A 94 -12.81 -1.66 -0.61
CA PRO A 94 -13.27 -0.56 -1.44
C PRO A 94 -12.13 -0.03 -2.33
N GLU A 95 -12.48 0.37 -3.56
CA GLU A 95 -11.57 1.17 -4.39
C GLU A 95 -11.20 2.47 -3.63
N PRO A 96 -9.94 2.94 -3.69
CA PRO A 96 -9.58 4.21 -3.10
C PRO A 96 -10.48 5.33 -3.62
N HIS A 97 -11.04 6.11 -2.68
CA HIS A 97 -11.82 7.29 -3.01
C HIS A 97 -10.96 8.24 -3.86
N ARG A 98 -11.37 8.46 -5.11
CA ARG A 98 -10.79 9.52 -5.93
C ARG A 98 -11.15 10.86 -5.30
N HIS A 99 -10.16 11.53 -4.69
CA HIS A 99 -10.28 12.91 -4.24
C HIS A 99 -10.42 13.86 -5.45
N ASN A 100 -11.63 13.92 -6.00
CA ASN A 100 -12.10 15.05 -6.79
C ASN A 100 -12.73 16.05 -5.82
N ASP A 101 -11.90 16.88 -5.18
CA ASP A 101 -12.39 17.93 -4.29
C ASP A 101 -13.05 19.06 -5.09
N ALA A 102 -14.37 19.00 -5.19
CA ALA A 102 -15.21 20.06 -5.75
C ALA A 102 -16.54 20.19 -4.97
N SER A 103 -16.46 20.33 -3.65
CA SER A 103 -17.56 20.81 -2.79
C SER A 103 -17.06 21.94 -1.90
N THR A 104 -17.26 23.17 -2.37
CA THR A 104 -16.88 24.40 -1.67
C THR A 104 -17.64 24.59 -0.36
N THR A 105 -16.91 25.11 0.61
CA THR A 105 -17.24 25.50 1.98
C THR A 105 -18.58 26.24 2.16
N GLN A 106 -19.39 25.74 3.09
CA GLN A 106 -20.15 26.46 4.14
C GLN A 106 -21.19 27.54 3.76
N THR A 107 -22.39 27.42 4.36
CA THR A 107 -22.95 28.47 5.25
C THR A 107 -23.97 27.83 6.20
N ASP A 108 -23.70 27.96 7.50
CA ASP A 108 -24.69 27.76 8.55
C ASP A 108 -25.39 29.12 8.75
N LEU A 109 -26.67 29.23 8.36
CA LEU A 109 -27.49 30.40 8.67
C LEU A 109 -28.89 29.98 9.10
N HIS A 110 -29.13 30.20 10.38
CA HIS A 110 -30.39 30.01 11.07
C HIS A 110 -31.29 31.23 10.87
N GLU A 111 -32.12 31.27 9.83
CA GLU A 111 -33.21 32.26 9.75
C GLU A 111 -34.58 31.60 9.55
N GLN A 112 -35.44 31.87 10.53
CA GLN A 112 -36.88 31.69 10.47
C GLN A 112 -37.46 32.74 9.52
N ASN A 113 -38.55 32.42 8.79
CA ASN A 113 -39.81 33.18 8.75
C ASN A 113 -40.52 33.11 7.37
N ALA A 114 -41.83 32.77 7.40
CA ALA A 114 -42.81 32.83 6.30
C ALA A 114 -42.46 32.03 5.01
N ILE A 115 -43.37 31.68 4.11
CA ILE A 115 -44.83 31.89 3.97
C ILE A 115 -45.50 30.50 3.72
N TYR A 116 -46.82 30.33 3.74
CA TYR A 116 -47.91 31.31 3.62
C TYR A 116 -49.05 31.00 4.60
#